data_AF-A0A379FJ18-F1
#
_entry.id   AF-A0A379FJ18-F1
#
_cell.length_a   1.000
_cell.length_b   1.000
_cell.length_c   1.000
_cell.angle_alpha   90.00
_cell.angle_beta   90.00
_cell.angle_gamma   90.00
#
_symmetry.space_group_name_H-M   'P 1'
#
loop_
_entity.id
_entity.type
_entity.pdbx_description
1 polymer ?
#
loop_
_entity_poly.entity_id
_entity_poly.type
_entity_poly.pdbx_seq_one_letter_code
_entity_poly.pdbx_strand_id
1 'polypeptide(L)' 'MNTIKQNLVNVRSHIDTAAQKCGRSPDEITLLAVSKTKPVSDIEKAIACGQTEFW' A
#
# COMPACT_ATOMS: atom_id res chain seq x y z
N MET A 1 -7.45 6.59 -14.91
CA MET A 1 -8.05 6.04 -13.68
C MET A 1 -7.21 4.81 -13.29
N ASN A 2 -6.42 4.86 -12.22
CA ASN A 2 -5.64 3.69 -11.78
C ASN A 2 -6.50 2.76 -10.91
N THR A 3 -6.30 1.46 -11.07
CA THR A 3 -6.89 0.44 -10.20
C THR A 3 -6.23 0.44 -8.83
N ILE A 4 -6.92 -0.11 -7.82
CA ILE A 4 -6.37 -0.28 -6.46
C ILE A 4 -5.06 -1.08 -6.50
N LYS A 5 -4.98 -2.11 -7.34
CA LYS A 5 -3.77 -2.88 -7.58
C LYS A 5 -2.60 -2.01 -8.04
N GLN A 6 -2.81 -1.19 -9.07
CA GLN A 6 -1.78 -0.28 -9.58
C GLN A 6 -1.34 0.72 -8.52
N ASN A 7 -2.28 1.28 -7.75
CA ASN A 7 -1.96 2.21 -6.67
C ASN A 7 -1.10 1.55 -5.59
N LEU A 8 -1.45 0.33 -5.16
CA LEU A 8 -0.67 -0.41 -4.15
C LEU A 8 0.74 -0.74 -4.66
N VAL A 9 0.90 -1.18 -5.91
CA VAL A 9 2.22 -1.45 -6.50
C VAL A 9 3.08 -0.20 -6.54
N ASN A 10 2.50 0.93 -6.96
CA ASN A 10 3.22 2.20 -7.06
C ASN A 10 3.66 2.71 -5.68
N VAL A 11 2.79 2.64 -4.68
CA VAL A 11 3.12 3.10 -3.31
C VAL A 11 4.18 2.20 -2.67
N ARG A 12 4.11 0.87 -2.84
CA ARG A 12 5.14 -0.06 -2.36
C ARG A 12 6.50 0.23 -3.01
N SER A 13 6.55 0.41 -4.32
CA SER A 13 7.79 0.78 -5.04
C SER A 13 8.39 2.11 -4.55
N HIS A 14 7.54 3.09 -4.23
CA HIS A 14 7.99 4.35 -3.63
C HIS A 14 8.57 4.15 -2.22
N ILE A 15 7.93 3.31 -1.39
CA ILE A 15 8.44 2.96 -0.06
C ILE A 15 9.80 2.28 -0.19
N ASP A 16 9.94 1.28 -1.06
CA ASP A 16 11.18 0.55 -1.29
C ASP A 16 12.32 1.50 -1.69
N THR A 17 12.04 2.36 -2.68
CA THR A 17 13.01 3.33 -3.18
C THR A 17 13.41 4.33 -2.10
N ALA A 18 12.46 4.78 -1.27
CA ALA A 18 12.73 5.73 -0.19
C ALA A 18 13.55 5.09 0.93
N ALA A 19 13.23 3.85 1.33
CA ALA A 19 13.97 3.09 2.33
C ALA A 19 15.43 2.86 1.90
N GLN A 20 15.62 2.40 0.66
CA GLN A 20 16.96 2.18 0.10
C GLN A 20 17.79 3.46 0.05
N LYS A 21 17.18 4.60 -0.32
CA LYS A 21 17.86 5.90 -0.37
C LYS A 21 18.39 6.37 0.99
N CYS A 22 17.76 5.98 2.08
CA CYS A 22 18.21 6.31 3.44
C CYS A 22 18.92 5.14 4.16
N GLY A 23 19.25 4.07 3.43
CA GLY A 23 19.97 2.91 3.98
C GLY A 23 19.16 2.06 4.96
N ARG A 24 17.83 2.10 4.88
CA ARG A 24 16.91 1.31 5.72
C ARG A 24 16.35 0.13 4.93
N SER A 25 15.93 -0.93 5.64
CA SER A 25 15.15 -1.99 5.00
C SER A 25 13.72 -1.52 4.74
N PRO A 26 13.12 -1.79 3.56
CA PRO A 26 11.70 -1.53 3.32
C PRO A 26 10.78 -2.24 4.32
N ASP A 27 11.20 -3.38 4.88
CA ASP A 27 10.44 -4.14 5.88
C ASP A 27 10.27 -3.39 7.21
N GLU A 28 11.07 -2.35 7.46
CA GLU A 28 10.90 -1.47 8.62
C GLU A 28 9.76 -0.44 8.43
N ILE A 29 9.14 -0.40 7.25
CA ILE A 29 8.11 0.57 6.87
C ILE A 29 6.79 -0.15 6.62
N THR A 30 5.83 0.08 7.51
CA THR A 30 4.45 -0.39 7.37
C THR A 30 3.66 0.52 6.43
N LEU A 31 3.07 -0.06 5.37
CA LEU A 31 2.07 0.61 4.55
C LEU A 31 0.68 0.45 5.18
N LEU A 32 0.17 1.51 5.80
CA LEU A 32 -1.17 1.54 6.37
C LEU A 32 -2.19 2.17 5.40
N ALA A 33 -3.13 1.38 4.91
CA ALA A 33 -4.13 1.86 3.96
C ALA A 33 -5.31 2.56 4.67
N VAL A 34 -5.42 3.87 4.51
CA VAL A 34 -6.54 4.66 5.04
C VAL A 34 -7.80 4.38 4.22
N SER A 35 -8.74 3.67 4.82
CA SER A 35 -9.96 3.14 4.21
C SER A 35 -11.22 3.90 4.59
N LYS A 36 -11.11 4.87 5.50
CA LYS A 36 -12.22 5.77 5.85
C LYS A 36 -12.82 6.37 4.57
N THR A 37 -14.15 6.37 4.49
CA THR A 37 -14.97 6.80 3.34
C THR A 37 -14.90 5.95 2.07
N LYS A 38 -14.18 4.82 2.08
CA LYS A 38 -14.15 3.87 0.95
C LYS A 38 -15.20 2.77 1.13
N PRO A 39 -15.81 2.28 0.03
CA PRO A 39 -16.73 1.16 0.10
C PRO A 39 -15.97 -0.13 0.47
N VAL A 40 -16.69 -1.08 1.08
CA VAL A 40 -16.14 -2.40 1.43
C VAL A 40 -15.54 -3.11 0.22
N SER A 41 -16.13 -2.96 -0.97
CA SER A 41 -15.64 -3.54 -2.21
C SER A 41 -14.26 -3.05 -2.64
N ASP A 42 -13.84 -1.86 -2.21
CA ASP A 42 -12.48 -1.37 -2.44
C ASP A 42 -11.49 -1.97 -1.43
N ILE A 43 -11.94 -2.21 -0.20
CA ILE A 43 -11.16 -2.92 0.82
C ILE A 43 -10.93 -4.37 0.37
N GLU A 44 -11.95 -5.06 -0.13
CA GLU A 44 -11.85 -6.43 -0.67
C GLU A 44 -10.82 -6.52 -1.81
N LYS A 45 -10.82 -5.54 -2.74
CA LYS A 45 -9.81 -5.47 -3.81
C LYS A 45 -8.40 -5.24 -3.26
N ALA A 46 -8.25 -4.42 -2.22
CA ALA A 46 -6.97 -4.18 -1.58
C ALA A 46 -6.46 -5.44 -0.87
N ILE A 47 -7.33 -6.15 -0.15
CA ILE A 47 -7.03 -7.44 0.49
C ILE A 47 -6.61 -8.47 -0.57
N ALA A 48 -7.33 -8.56 -1.69
CA ALA A 48 -6.97 -9.44 -2.81
C ALA A 48 -5.61 -9.10 -3.45
N CYS A 49 -5.12 -7.87 -3.27
CA CYS A 49 -3.79 -7.42 -3.69
C CYS A 49 -2.71 -7.58 -2.59
N GLY A 50 -3.05 -8.26 -1.48
CA GLY A 50 -2.16 -8.51 -0.35
C GLY A 50 -1.97 -7.31 0.58
N GLN A 51 -2.88 -6.33 0.59
CA GLN A 51 -2.91 -5.31 1.64
C GLN A 51 -3.60 -5.86 2.88
N THR A 52 -2.92 -5.82 4.02
CA THR A 52 -3.41 -6.41 5.28
C THR A 52 -3.66 -5.38 6.38
N GLU A 53 -3.04 -4.21 6.29
CA GLU A 53 -3.12 -3.18 7.34
C GLU A 53 -3.99 -2.01 6.88
N PHE A 54 -5.02 -1.68 7.67
CA PHE A 54 -6.00 -0.64 7.37
C PHE A 54 -6.30 0.24 8.59
N TRP A 55 -6.59 1.52 8.33
CA TRP A 55 -7.13 2.49 9.29
C TRP A 55 -8.44 3.08 8.76
#